data_AF-A0A349CWM6-F1
#
_entry.id   AF-A0A349CWM6-F1
#
_cell.length_a   1.000
_cell.length_b   1.000
_cell.length_c   1.000
_cell.angle_alpha   90.00
_cell.angle_beta   90.00
_cell.angle_gamma   90.00
#
_symmetry.space_group_name_H-M   'P 1'
#
loop_
_entity.id
_entity.type
_entity.pdbx_description
1 polymer ?
#
loop_
_entity_poly.entity_id
_entity_poly.type
_entity_poly.pdbx_seq_one_letter_code
_entity_poly.pdbx_strand_id
1 'polypeptide(L)'
;MDLYEYQARDLFEKYEVPVLPGIVADTPEEVRAAAEKLGGVVVVKAQVKTGGRGKAGGVKVAKTPDEAYEVAQAILGLDIKGHVVQRVMVAAGARIAEEYYFS
;
A
#
# COMPACT_ATOMS: atom_id res chain seq x y z
N MET A 1 3.41 3.98 -20.75
CA MET A 1 2.70 4.78 -19.72
C MET A 1 2.57 3.89 -18.51
N ASP A 2 3.12 4.32 -17.37
CA ASP A 2 3.15 3.48 -16.17
C ASP A 2 1.98 3.84 -15.23
N LEU A 3 1.39 2.81 -14.62
CA LEU A 3 0.34 2.91 -13.62
C LEU A 3 0.92 2.78 -12.20
N TYR A 4 0.21 3.35 -11.22
CA TYR A 4 0.44 3.02 -9.81
C TYR A 4 -0.14 1.64 -9.46
N GLU A 5 0.31 1.03 -8.36
CA GLU A 5 -0.19 -0.28 -7.92
C GLU A 5 -1.71 -0.25 -7.72
N TYR A 6 -2.26 0.78 -7.08
CA TYR A 6 -3.71 0.88 -6.88
C TYR A 6 -4.49 0.93 -8.20
N GLN A 7 -3.97 1.62 -9.23
CA GLN A 7 -4.64 1.72 -10.53
C GLN A 7 -4.62 0.38 -11.27
N ALA A 8 -3.51 -0.36 -11.19
CA ALA A 8 -3.42 -1.71 -11.74
C ALA A 8 -4.35 -2.67 -10.98
N ARG A 9 -4.42 -2.58 -9.65
CA ARG A 9 -5.33 -3.35 -8.79
C ARG A 9 -6.80 -3.08 -9.11
N ASP A 10 -7.18 -1.82 -9.31
CA ASP A 10 -8.56 -1.44 -9.68
C ASP A 10 -8.92 -1.96 -11.07
N LEU A 11 -7.95 -1.99 -12.00
CA LEU A 11 -8.14 -2.62 -13.30
C LEU A 11 -8.33 -4.14 -13.17
N PHE A 12 -7.51 -4.82 -12.36
CA PHE A 12 -7.67 -6.24 -12.08
C PHE A 12 -9.04 -6.56 -11.48
N GLU A 13 -9.47 -5.80 -10.47
CA GLU A 13 -10.80 -5.97 -9.87
C GLU A 13 -11.93 -5.80 -10.89
N LYS A 14 -11.84 -4.77 -11.74
CA LYS A 14 -12.82 -4.51 -12.80
C LYS A 14 -12.96 -5.69 -13.79
N TYR A 15 -11.88 -6.43 -14.01
CA TYR A 15 -11.84 -7.61 -14.89
C TYR A 15 -11.85 -8.92 -14.11
N GLU A 16 -12.32 -8.91 -12.87
CA GLU A 16 -12.57 -10.10 -12.03
C GLU A 16 -11.31 -10.91 -11.69
N VAL A 17 -10.13 -10.31 -11.83
CA VAL A 17 -8.89 -10.88 -11.28
C VAL A 17 -8.89 -10.66 -9.76
N PRO A 18 -8.76 -11.72 -8.94
CA PRO A 18 -8.83 -11.59 -7.49
C PRO A 18 -7.75 -10.65 -6.95
N VAL A 19 -8.17 -9.67 -6.17
CA VAL A 19 -7.29 -8.72 -5.48
C VAL A 19 -7.70 -8.60 -4.02
N LEU A 20 -6.74 -8.27 -3.16
CA LEU A 20 -7.05 -7.91 -1.79
C LEU A 20 -7.75 -6.54 -1.75
N PRO A 21 -8.65 -6.31 -0.77
CA PRO A 21 -9.18 -4.98 -0.50
C PRO A 21 -8.05 -3.97 -0.27
N GLY A 22 -8.16 -2.82 -0.92
CA GLY A 22 -7.19 -1.73 -0.83
C GLY A 22 -7.89 -0.38 -0.82
N ILE A 23 -7.38 0.56 -0.03
CA ILE A 23 -7.90 1.93 0.08
C ILE A 23 -6.73 2.88 -0.10
N VAL A 24 -6.86 3.86 -0.99
CA VAL A 24 -5.87 4.93 -1.15
C VAL A 24 -6.03 5.98 -0.07
N ALA A 25 -4.92 6.56 0.37
CA ALA A 25 -4.88 7.61 1.38
C ALA A 25 -3.72 8.56 1.11
N ASP A 26 -3.96 9.85 1.34
CA ASP A 26 -3.01 10.95 1.13
C ASP A 26 -2.51 11.55 2.46
N THR A 27 -3.14 11.19 3.57
CA THR A 27 -2.78 11.66 4.92
C THR A 27 -2.65 10.50 5.92
N PRO A 28 -1.87 10.66 7.00
CA PRO A 28 -1.82 9.67 8.07
C PRO A 28 -3.18 9.36 8.70
N GLU A 29 -4.06 10.37 8.82
CA GLU A 29 -5.42 10.23 9.34
C GLU A 29 -6.29 9.36 8.43
N GLU A 30 -6.20 9.55 7.11
CA GLU A 30 -6.88 8.69 6.14
C GLU A 30 -6.33 7.25 6.17
N VAL A 31 -5.02 7.07 6.39
CA VAL A 31 -4.43 5.73 6.55
C VAL A 31 -4.98 5.02 7.78
N ARG A 32 -5.09 5.73 8.92
CA ARG A 32 -5.70 5.20 10.12
C ARG A 32 -7.15 4.78 9.87
N ALA A 33 -7.95 5.67 9.28
CA ALA A 33 -9.35 5.39 8.98
C ALA A 33 -9.51 4.20 8.00
N ALA A 34 -8.64 4.09 7.01
CA ALA A 34 -8.60 2.95 6.10
C ALA A 34 -8.25 1.65 6.83
N ALA A 35 -7.29 1.68 7.75
CA ALA A 35 -6.92 0.52 8.57
C ALA A 35 -8.06 0.09 9.50
N GLU A 36 -8.77 1.03 10.13
CA GLU A 36 -9.98 0.75 10.93
C GLU A 36 -11.06 0.08 10.08
N LYS A 37 -11.29 0.59 8.86
CA LYS A 37 -12.30 0.05 7.93
C LYS A 37 -11.96 -1.35 7.42
N LEU A 38 -10.70 -1.61 7.11
CA LEU A 38 -10.25 -2.92 6.62
C LEU A 38 -10.19 -3.96 7.73
N GLY A 39 -9.82 -3.54 8.94
CA GLY A 39 -9.68 -4.41 10.11
C GLY A 39 -8.48 -5.36 10.02
N GLY A 40 -8.03 -5.83 11.19
CA GLY A 40 -6.89 -6.75 11.29
C GLY A 40 -5.55 -6.15 10.87
N VAL A 41 -4.65 -7.00 10.38
CA VAL A 41 -3.32 -6.59 9.90
C VAL A 41 -3.45 -5.97 8.51
N VAL A 42 -2.83 -4.81 8.30
CA VAL A 42 -2.78 -4.10 7.02
C VAL A 42 -1.33 -3.88 6.57
N VAL A 43 -1.18 -3.51 5.31
CA VAL A 43 0.10 -3.10 4.73
C VAL A 43 -0.05 -1.71 4.12
N VAL A 44 0.77 -0.76 4.56
CA VAL A 44 0.84 0.59 3.99
C VAL A 44 1.92 0.60 2.91
N LYS A 45 1.52 0.91 1.68
CA LYS A 45 2.36 0.80 0.48
C LYS A 45 2.46 2.13 -0.26
N ALA A 46 3.67 2.66 -0.38
CA ALA A 46 4.01 3.81 -1.20
C ALA A 46 3.55 3.65 -2.65
N GLN A 47 2.84 4.65 -3.17
CA GLN A 47 2.44 4.71 -4.57
C GLN A 47 3.43 5.56 -5.36
N VAL A 48 4.43 4.90 -5.94
CA VAL A 48 5.44 5.50 -6.81
C VAL A 48 5.66 4.61 -8.04
N LYS A 49 6.05 5.21 -9.17
CA LYS A 49 6.27 4.51 -10.45
C LYS A 49 7.68 3.93 -10.55
N THR A 50 8.11 3.25 -9.49
CA THR A 50 9.42 2.59 -9.42
C THR A 50 9.38 1.35 -8.54
N GLY A 51 10.24 0.38 -8.84
CA GLY A 51 10.42 -0.84 -8.07
C GLY A 51 11.38 -0.68 -6.88
N GLY A 52 11.38 -1.67 -5.98
CA GLY A 52 12.26 -1.70 -4.80
C GLY A 52 11.72 -0.96 -3.57
N ARG A 53 10.43 -0.61 -3.57
CA ARG A 53 9.74 0.12 -2.48
C ARG A 53 9.94 -0.52 -1.10
N GLY A 54 9.86 -1.85 -1.00
CA GLY A 54 10.06 -2.56 0.26
C GLY A 54 11.47 -2.36 0.84
N LYS A 55 12.51 -2.51 0.01
CA LYS A 55 13.91 -2.26 0.43
C LYS A 55 14.17 -0.80 0.79
N ALA A 56 13.43 0.13 0.17
CA ALA A 56 13.51 1.55 0.45
C ALA A 56 12.67 1.99 1.66
N GLY A 57 11.95 1.08 2.33
CA GLY A 57 11.11 1.41 3.49
C GLY A 57 9.71 1.93 3.15
N GLY A 58 9.33 1.97 1.87
CA GLY A 58 8.01 2.40 1.39
C GLY A 58 6.93 1.32 1.44
N VAL A 59 7.18 0.15 2.05
CA VAL A 59 6.18 -0.89 2.29
C VAL A 59 6.36 -1.40 3.71
N LYS A 60 5.35 -1.23 4.56
CA LYS A 60 5.39 -1.66 5.96
C LYS A 60 4.08 -2.29 6.38
N VAL A 61 4.18 -3.33 7.20
CA VAL A 61 3.04 -3.98 7.85
C VAL A 61 2.67 -3.18 9.10
N ALA A 62 1.37 -3.02 9.35
CA ALA A 62 0.84 -2.47 10.58
C ALA A 62 -0.26 -3.40 11.13
N LYS A 63 -0.24 -3.65 12.43
CA LYS A 63 -1.15 -4.58 13.11
C LYS A 63 -2.33 -3.88 13.77
N THR A 64 -2.25 -2.56 13.92
CA THR A 64 -3.31 -1.71 14.48
C THR A 64 -3.47 -0.43 13.66
N PRO A 65 -4.62 0.27 13.76
CA PRO A 65 -4.79 1.56 13.13
C PRO A 65 -3.79 2.63 13.57
N ASP A 66 -3.41 2.65 14.85
CA ASP A 66 -2.41 3.58 15.37
C ASP A 66 -1.01 3.26 14.79
N GLU A 67 -0.65 1.97 14.67
CA GLU A 67 0.60 1.59 13.98
C GLU A 67 0.56 2.00 12.49
N ALA A 68 -0.60 1.89 11.84
CA ALA A 68 -0.77 2.31 10.44
C ALA A 68 -0.58 3.82 10.28
N TYR A 69 -1.06 4.62 11.24
CA TYR A 69 -0.82 6.07 11.30
C TYR A 69 0.68 6.40 11.40
N GLU A 70 1.39 5.79 12.35
CA GLU A 70 2.85 6.00 12.52
C GLU A 70 3.64 5.58 11.29
N VAL A 71 3.25 4.45 10.68
CA VAL A 71 3.83 3.98 9.43
C VAL A 71 3.58 4.98 8.30
N ALA A 72 2.39 5.58 8.21
CA ALA A 72 2.08 6.58 7.21
C ALA A 72 2.95 7.83 7.35
N GLN A 73 3.17 8.32 8.58
CA GLN A 73 4.04 9.46 8.85
C GLN A 73 5.49 9.20 8.38
N ALA A 74 5.95 7.95 8.48
CA ALA A 74 7.28 7.57 8.01
C ALA A 74 7.38 7.36 6.49
N ILE A 75 6.28 7.08 5.80
CA ILE A 75 6.27 6.76 4.36
C ILE A 75 5.90 7.98 3.51
N LEU A 76 4.91 8.77 3.92
CA LEU A 76 4.51 9.98 3.17
C LEU A 76 5.65 11.00 3.22
N GLY A 77 6.01 11.54 2.05
CA GLY A 77 7.16 12.43 1.89
C GLY A 77 8.52 11.73 1.74
N LEU A 78 8.59 10.40 1.91
CA LEU A 78 9.81 9.63 1.65
C LEU A 78 10.21 9.76 0.17
N ASP A 79 11.49 9.97 -0.10
CA ASP A 79 12.04 9.87 -1.45
C ASP A 79 12.45 8.43 -1.73
N ILE A 80 11.83 7.82 -2.75
CA ILE A 80 12.20 6.50 -3.26
C ILE A 80 12.78 6.67 -4.66
N LYS A 81 14.11 6.77 -4.76
CA LYS A 81 14.87 6.85 -6.03
C LYS A 81 14.46 8.05 -6.90
N GLY A 82 14.26 9.21 -6.30
CA GLY A 82 13.80 10.44 -6.95
C GLY A 82 12.29 10.56 -7.05
N HIS A 83 11.52 9.63 -6.48
CA HIS A 83 10.07 9.70 -6.42
C HIS A 83 9.61 9.96 -5.00
N VAL A 84 9.16 11.19 -4.74
CA VAL A 84 8.55 11.57 -3.46
C VAL A 84 7.18 10.91 -3.34
N VAL A 85 6.97 10.20 -2.23
CA VAL A 85 5.70 9.52 -1.95
C VAL A 85 4.66 10.56 -1.52
N GLN A 86 3.66 10.80 -2.36
CA GLN A 86 2.54 11.72 -2.07
C GLN A 86 1.26 10.99 -1.67
N ARG A 87 1.19 9.68 -1.94
CA ARG A 87 0.03 8.83 -1.71
C ARG A 87 0.48 7.44 -1.31
N VAL A 88 -0.28 6.79 -0.44
CA VAL A 88 -0.13 5.38 -0.11
C VAL A 88 -1.41 4.61 -0.43
N MET A 89 -1.28 3.29 -0.50
CA MET A 89 -2.42 2.38 -0.48
C MET A 89 -2.32 1.54 0.79
N VAL A 90 -3.39 1.52 1.57
CA VAL A 90 -3.59 0.61 2.70
C VAL A 90 -4.28 -0.64 2.17
N ALA A 91 -3.59 -1.78 2.21
CA ALA A 91 -4.12 -3.05 1.74
C ALA A 91 -4.33 -4.02 2.90
N ALA A 92 -5.36 -4.86 2.82
CA ALA A 92 -5.54 -5.95 3.76
C ALA A 92 -4.31 -6.89 3.76
N GLY A 93 -3.93 -7.38 4.94
CA GLY A 93 -2.88 -8.37 5.09
C GLY A 93 -3.31 -9.75 4.61
N ALA A 94 -2.34 -10.57 4.20
CA ALA A 94 -2.55 -11.96 3.81
C ALA A 94 -1.59 -12.88 4.56
N ARG A 95 -2.05 -14.11 4.83
CA ARG A 95 -1.17 -15.21 5.26
C ARG A 95 -0.57 -15.86 4.01
N ILE A 96 0.55 -15.32 3.56
CA ILE A 96 1.23 -15.75 2.34
C ILE A 96 1.96 -17.06 2.63
N ALA A 97 1.59 -18.13 1.93
CA ALA A 97 2.26 -19.43 2.02
C ALA A 97 3.37 -19.58 0.96
N GLU A 98 3.09 -19.10 -0.25
CA GLU A 98 3.98 -19.18 -1.41
C GLU A 98 3.89 -17.88 -2.21
N GLU A 99 4.99 -17.50 -2.86
CA GLU A 99 5.07 -16.35 -3.74
C GLU A 99 5.56 -16.83 -5.12
N TYR A 100 4.81 -16.48 -6.17
CA TYR A 100 5.17 -16.80 -7.55
C TYR A 100 5.36 -15.53 -8.37
N TYR A 101 6.12 -15.66 -9.46
CA TYR A 101 6.29 -14.60 -10.45
C TYR A 101 5.42 -14.88 -11.67
N PHE A 102 4.73 -13.86 -12.16
CA PHE A 102 3.94 -13.87 -13.39
C PHE A 102 4.03 -12.49 -14.06
N SER A 103 4.15 -12.44 -15.39
CA SER A 103 4.36 -11.21 -16.17
C SER A 103 3.56 -11.20 -17.47
#